data_AF-A0A1H5PFN2-F1
#
_entry.id   AF-A0A1H5PFN2-F1
#
_cell.length_a   1.000
_cell.length_b   1.000
_cell.length_c   1.000
_cell.angle_alpha   90.00
_cell.angle_beta   90.00
_cell.angle_gamma   90.00
#
_symmetry.space_group_name_H-M   'P 1'
#
loop_
_entity.id
_entity.type
_entity.pdbx_description
1 polymer ?
#
loop_
_entity_poly.entity_id
_entity_poly.type
_entity_poly.pdbx_seq_one_letter_code
_entity_poly.pdbx_strand_id
1 'polypeptide(L)'
;MTDPVYLILEPGRPDTDEGLRARVADPIWFLTRQWQLGEHQGEDLSAPVVVTAAPQHAPITYDRSRPDLDPTMIPAEALLEAEPGDWWTIGRRVRLGRAAAPLIDADARTRFQFGRLPPPYEQLALEVDGRAVFLDGRLAGNAIWAEVPSPPADRWSSSELDYGASFEAGGAALRVRGHTGGDVDWFTVDGEPDTRPRTRPRPVAMKREVIPGRLDYPGAPKPRWWQLEDHAVDIGGFAPDRSHFATMLLFDLVLEHGDHWFTFPVPPPADSASAPSSGVLVTLAGVTVRDSFGEVWNLTTPAASGPGAWSLFHTAGLPESQLLVWPVAVAPQQGPLLDEILIGVDEDANLAWAVELRADGLQLLRDAETAAAVAETTRTGTRAFRYLPSTTLPNGWHPYQRLRLGDPQPGGGLVTAATDSGAGDGRSGGWRQGILADLTGPYPKHRPGPVSRLIGGPSGAGAGRGHQLASDAIPSNGVLLRRRAMLARDTAGRPVLWVERSAAPVAGPPVSHLRFDVFAEDEPANKGGGP
;
A
#
# COMPACT_ATOMS: atom_id res chain seq x y z
N MET A 1 -29.07 -11.53 18.31
CA MET A 1 -28.66 -10.27 17.67
C MET A 1 -29.87 -9.75 16.93
N THR A 2 -30.53 -8.76 17.53
CA THR A 2 -31.59 -7.98 16.93
C THR A 2 -30.92 -7.00 15.97
N ASP A 3 -31.06 -7.21 14.68
CA ASP A 3 -30.70 -6.18 13.69
C ASP A 3 -31.49 -4.91 14.02
N PRO A 4 -30.87 -3.72 13.99
CA PRO A 4 -31.61 -2.49 14.12
C PRO A 4 -32.55 -2.38 12.90
N VAL A 5 -33.85 -2.36 13.17
CA VAL A 5 -34.86 -2.01 12.17
C VAL A 5 -34.63 -0.56 11.80
N TYR A 6 -33.98 -0.32 10.66
CA TYR A 6 -33.92 1.00 10.05
C TYR A 6 -35.31 1.34 9.54
N LEU A 7 -36.03 2.14 10.33
CA LEU A 7 -37.30 2.73 9.93
C LEU A 7 -36.98 3.96 9.10
N ILE A 8 -36.89 3.79 7.79
CA ILE A 8 -36.86 4.92 6.88
C ILE A 8 -38.22 5.62 6.99
N LEU A 9 -38.23 6.85 7.51
CA LEU A 9 -39.39 7.73 7.51
C LEU A 9 -39.61 8.29 6.10
N GLU A 10 -39.85 7.42 5.11
CA GLU A 10 -40.47 7.89 3.87
C GLU A 10 -41.98 7.93 4.09
N PRO A 11 -42.68 9.02 3.75
CA PRO A 11 -44.13 9.04 3.76
C PRO A 11 -44.64 8.03 2.73
N GLY A 12 -44.98 6.83 3.19
CA GLY A 12 -45.52 5.74 2.39
C GLY A 12 -46.93 6.04 1.89
N ARG A 13 -47.05 6.96 0.93
CA ARG A 13 -48.25 7.04 0.10
C ARG A 13 -48.14 5.97 -0.99
N PRO A 14 -49.11 5.04 -1.10
CA PRO A 14 -49.13 4.04 -2.17
C PRO A 14 -49.41 4.67 -3.55
N ASP A 15 -49.86 5.92 -3.57
CA ASP A 15 -50.10 6.69 -4.79
C ASP A 15 -48.88 7.57 -5.12
N THR A 16 -48.06 7.10 -6.05
CA THR A 16 -46.92 7.84 -6.59
C THR A 16 -47.33 8.88 -7.64
N ASP A 17 -48.61 8.94 -8.08
CA ASP A 17 -49.05 9.92 -9.08
C ASP A 17 -48.80 11.35 -8.60
N GLU A 18 -49.02 11.64 -7.31
CA GLU A 18 -48.85 13.00 -6.79
C GLU A 18 -47.39 13.45 -6.78
N GLY A 19 -46.45 12.55 -6.46
CA GLY A 19 -45.01 12.79 -6.57
C GLY A 19 -44.55 12.91 -8.03
N LEU A 20 -45.06 12.06 -8.92
CA LEU A 20 -44.77 12.10 -10.36
C LEU A 20 -45.31 13.35 -11.06
N ARG A 21 -46.40 13.95 -10.55
CA ARG A 21 -46.97 15.18 -11.11
C ARG A 21 -46.10 16.42 -10.89
N ALA A 22 -45.12 16.37 -9.96
CA ALA A 22 -44.19 17.46 -9.67
C ALA A 22 -44.86 18.85 -9.61
N ARG A 23 -46.01 18.95 -8.94
CA ARG A 23 -46.83 20.17 -8.95
C ARG A 23 -46.11 21.31 -8.23
N VAL A 24 -45.80 22.36 -8.97
CA VAL A 24 -45.23 23.59 -8.41
C VAL A 24 -46.37 24.46 -7.88
N ALA A 25 -46.51 24.52 -6.54
CA ALA A 25 -47.60 25.27 -5.90
C ALA A 25 -47.42 26.80 -5.99
N ASP A 26 -46.16 27.28 -6.00
CA ASP A 26 -45.85 28.70 -6.14
C ASP A 26 -44.67 28.90 -7.11
N PRO A 27 -44.94 28.91 -8.43
CA PRO A 27 -43.92 29.16 -9.43
C PRO A 27 -43.29 30.56 -9.28
N ILE A 28 -44.05 31.54 -8.79
CA ILE A 28 -43.58 32.93 -8.64
C ILE A 28 -42.54 33.02 -7.53
N TRP A 29 -42.74 32.32 -6.41
CA TRP A 29 -41.73 32.25 -5.35
C TRP A 29 -40.42 31.62 -5.85
N PHE A 30 -40.48 30.53 -6.63
CA PHE A 30 -39.29 29.93 -7.23
C PHE A 30 -38.56 30.89 -8.17
N LEU A 31 -39.29 31.55 -9.08
CA LEU A 31 -38.72 32.54 -10.01
C LEU A 31 -38.13 33.74 -9.26
N THR A 32 -38.77 34.19 -8.18
CA THR A 32 -38.29 35.30 -7.36
C THR A 32 -37.04 34.92 -6.58
N ARG A 33 -36.94 33.66 -6.11
CA ARG A 33 -35.72 33.14 -5.47
C ARG A 33 -34.57 33.01 -6.45
N GLN A 34 -34.82 32.56 -7.68
CA GLN A 34 -33.81 32.55 -8.75
C GLN A 34 -33.33 33.97 -9.08
N TRP A 35 -34.25 34.93 -9.20
CA TRP A 35 -33.91 36.34 -9.40
C TRP A 35 -33.05 36.89 -8.24
N GLN A 36 -33.42 36.57 -7.00
CA GLN A 36 -32.68 37.02 -5.80
C GLN A 36 -31.28 36.41 -5.72
N LEU A 37 -31.10 35.17 -6.18
CA LEU A 37 -29.79 34.49 -6.23
C LEU A 37 -28.97 34.87 -7.47
N GLY A 38 -29.50 35.72 -8.36
CA GLY A 38 -28.78 36.18 -9.55
C GLY A 38 -28.84 35.22 -10.74
N GLU A 39 -29.57 34.11 -10.67
CA GLU A 39 -29.72 33.11 -11.74
C GLU A 39 -30.30 33.71 -13.05
N HIS A 40 -31.09 34.78 -12.93
CA HIS A 40 -31.69 35.49 -14.07
C HIS A 40 -30.72 36.49 -14.72
N GLN A 41 -29.55 36.70 -14.11
CA GLN A 41 -28.44 37.40 -14.76
C GLN A 41 -27.63 36.49 -15.68
N GLY A 42 -28.10 35.24 -15.90
CA GLY A 42 -27.43 34.18 -16.63
C GLY A 42 -26.48 34.69 -17.71
N GLU A 43 -25.20 34.44 -17.51
CA GLU A 43 -24.22 34.56 -18.58
C GLU A 43 -24.52 33.46 -19.60
N ASP A 44 -24.45 33.79 -20.89
CA ASP A 44 -24.67 32.83 -21.98
C ASP A 44 -23.46 31.87 -22.03
N LEU A 45 -23.44 30.91 -21.12
CA LEU A 45 -22.33 29.98 -20.94
C LEU A 45 -22.53 28.81 -21.89
N SER A 46 -21.69 28.79 -22.93
CA SER A 46 -21.60 27.67 -23.86
C SER A 46 -21.26 26.36 -23.13
N ALA A 47 -21.84 25.25 -23.58
CA ALA A 47 -21.55 23.92 -23.05
C ALA A 47 -20.97 23.02 -24.14
N PRO A 48 -20.00 22.15 -23.83
CA PRO A 48 -19.48 21.19 -24.79
C PRO A 48 -20.57 20.16 -25.13
N VAL A 49 -20.82 19.91 -26.42
CA VAL A 49 -21.85 18.95 -26.88
C VAL A 49 -21.23 17.74 -27.57
N VAL A 50 -20.11 17.92 -28.27
CA VAL A 50 -19.34 16.83 -28.88
C VAL A 50 -17.85 17.08 -28.68
N VAL A 51 -17.14 16.05 -28.23
CA VAL A 51 -15.68 16.04 -28.19
C VAL A 51 -15.17 15.11 -29.27
N THR A 52 -14.29 15.59 -30.14
CA THR A 52 -13.52 14.76 -31.06
C THR A 52 -12.11 14.61 -30.54
N ALA A 53 -11.71 13.38 -30.23
CA ALA A 53 -10.37 13.06 -29.75
C ALA A 53 -9.71 12.00 -30.63
N ALA A 54 -8.39 11.99 -30.65
CA ALA A 54 -7.59 11.00 -31.38
C ALA A 54 -6.66 10.25 -30.40
N PRO A 55 -7.20 9.28 -29.62
CA PRO A 55 -6.43 8.56 -28.62
C PRO A 55 -5.51 7.52 -29.25
N GLN A 56 -4.31 7.39 -28.71
CA GLN A 56 -3.35 6.33 -29.02
C GLN A 56 -3.05 5.56 -27.75
N HIS A 57 -2.97 4.23 -27.87
CA HIS A 57 -2.73 3.35 -26.74
C HIS A 57 -1.46 2.58 -27.01
N ALA A 58 -0.42 2.83 -26.21
CA ALA A 58 0.85 2.13 -26.32
C ALA A 58 0.97 1.14 -25.16
N PRO A 59 1.00 -0.19 -25.42
CA PRO A 59 1.15 -1.19 -24.38
C PRO A 59 2.39 -0.97 -23.52
N ILE A 60 2.21 -1.11 -22.22
CA ILE A 60 3.32 -1.22 -21.27
C ILE A 60 4.03 -2.54 -21.54
N THR A 61 5.34 -2.50 -21.40
CA THR A 61 6.20 -3.68 -21.42
C THR A 61 7.01 -3.67 -20.13
N TYR A 62 7.14 -4.86 -19.53
CA TYR A 62 7.79 -5.05 -18.24
C TYR A 62 9.08 -5.86 -18.40
N ASP A 63 9.08 -7.15 -18.08
CA ASP A 63 10.24 -8.03 -18.19
C ASP A 63 10.11 -8.94 -19.42
N ARG A 64 10.93 -8.67 -20.45
CA ARG A 64 10.94 -9.46 -21.69
C ARG A 64 11.39 -10.91 -21.49
N SER A 65 12.08 -11.22 -20.39
CA SER A 65 12.46 -12.59 -20.05
C SER A 65 11.32 -13.40 -19.41
N ARG A 66 10.25 -12.71 -18.98
CA ARG A 66 9.07 -13.26 -18.31
C ARG A 66 7.79 -12.84 -19.04
N PRO A 67 7.53 -13.39 -20.24
CA PRO A 67 6.35 -13.03 -21.03
C PRO A 67 5.03 -13.44 -20.36
N ASP A 68 5.07 -14.28 -19.33
CA ASP A 68 3.94 -14.62 -18.47
C ASP A 68 3.49 -13.44 -17.59
N LEU A 69 4.38 -12.47 -17.33
CA LEU A 69 4.11 -11.28 -16.52
C LEU A 69 3.64 -10.11 -17.40
N ASP A 70 2.47 -10.25 -18.01
CA ASP A 70 1.90 -9.27 -18.93
C ASP A 70 1.26 -8.07 -18.20
N PRO A 71 1.82 -6.85 -18.28
CA PRO A 71 1.32 -5.64 -17.61
C PRO A 71 0.03 -5.08 -18.21
N THR A 72 -0.46 -5.65 -19.32
CA THR A 72 -1.75 -5.30 -19.92
C THR A 72 -2.91 -6.10 -19.31
N MET A 73 -2.58 -7.20 -18.63
CA MET A 73 -3.53 -8.17 -18.10
C MET A 73 -3.47 -8.27 -16.57
N ILE A 74 -2.26 -8.38 -16.02
CA ILE A 74 -2.03 -8.62 -14.60
C ILE A 74 -2.10 -7.28 -13.85
N PRO A 75 -2.80 -7.21 -12.69
CA PRO A 75 -2.82 -6.01 -11.86
C PRO A 75 -1.43 -5.47 -11.56
N ALA A 76 -1.26 -4.15 -11.66
CA ALA A 76 0.04 -3.50 -11.49
C ALA A 76 0.64 -3.73 -10.10
N GLU A 77 -0.20 -3.81 -9.06
CA GLU A 77 0.16 -4.15 -7.68
C GLU A 77 0.88 -5.51 -7.65
N ALA A 78 0.32 -6.53 -8.32
CA ALA A 78 0.93 -7.86 -8.35
C ALA A 78 2.28 -7.88 -9.10
N LEU A 79 2.47 -7.03 -10.10
CA LEU A 79 3.75 -6.94 -10.83
C LEU A 79 4.83 -6.19 -10.06
N LEU A 80 4.41 -5.18 -9.29
CA LEU A 80 5.27 -4.29 -8.52
C LEU A 80 5.64 -4.89 -7.16
N GLU A 81 4.68 -5.48 -6.47
CA GLU A 81 4.77 -5.81 -5.04
C GLU A 81 5.13 -7.28 -4.77
N ALA A 82 5.01 -8.15 -5.78
CA ALA A 82 5.22 -9.59 -5.61
C ALA A 82 6.55 -9.92 -4.94
N GLU A 83 6.45 -10.57 -3.79
CA GLU A 83 7.59 -11.08 -3.07
C GLU A 83 8.16 -12.36 -3.71
N PRO A 84 9.49 -12.52 -3.78
CA PRO A 84 10.09 -13.80 -4.13
C PRO A 84 9.59 -14.97 -3.27
N GLY A 85 8.87 -15.89 -3.91
CA GLY A 85 8.36 -17.09 -3.25
C GLY A 85 6.95 -16.95 -2.67
N ASP A 86 6.23 -15.87 -3.02
CA ASP A 86 4.78 -15.74 -2.88
C ASP A 86 3.98 -16.95 -3.38
N TRP A 87 4.49 -17.65 -4.41
CA TRP A 87 3.89 -18.89 -4.92
C TRP A 87 3.85 -19.99 -3.84
N TRP A 88 4.76 -20.01 -2.88
CA TRP A 88 4.87 -21.04 -1.85
C TRP A 88 3.90 -20.83 -0.67
N THR A 89 2.60 -20.93 -0.96
CA THR A 89 1.55 -20.99 0.08
C THR A 89 1.74 -22.21 0.99
N ILE A 90 1.25 -22.15 2.23
CA ILE A 90 1.34 -23.28 3.18
C ILE A 90 0.75 -24.56 2.55
N GLY A 91 -0.39 -24.45 1.85
CA GLY A 91 -1.00 -25.57 1.15
C GLY A 91 -0.10 -26.19 0.07
N ARG A 92 0.56 -25.36 -0.76
CA ARG A 92 1.51 -25.86 -1.79
C ARG A 92 2.75 -26.49 -1.16
N ARG A 93 3.29 -25.89 -0.10
CA ARG A 93 4.43 -26.43 0.65
C ARG A 93 4.12 -27.80 1.23
N VAL A 94 2.96 -27.98 1.87
CA VAL A 94 2.52 -29.28 2.42
C VAL A 94 2.29 -30.29 1.31
N ARG A 95 1.58 -29.92 0.23
CA ARG A 95 1.30 -30.82 -0.91
C ARG A 95 2.58 -31.35 -1.52
N LEU A 96 3.53 -30.46 -1.80
CA LEU A 96 4.81 -30.82 -2.38
C LEU A 96 5.73 -31.54 -1.38
N GLY A 97 5.67 -31.18 -0.10
CA GLY A 97 6.40 -31.90 0.95
C GLY A 97 5.94 -33.34 1.10
N ARG A 98 4.63 -33.60 1.05
CA ARG A 98 4.06 -34.97 1.03
C ARG A 98 4.50 -35.77 -0.19
N ALA A 99 4.60 -35.12 -1.36
CA ALA A 99 5.12 -35.76 -2.58
C ALA A 99 6.62 -36.06 -2.50
N ALA A 100 7.40 -35.20 -1.84
CA ALA A 100 8.84 -35.38 -1.63
C ALA A 100 9.16 -36.39 -0.52
N ALA A 101 8.35 -36.48 0.54
CA ALA A 101 8.57 -37.32 1.70
C ALA A 101 8.93 -38.80 1.41
N PRO A 102 8.27 -39.52 0.47
CA PRO A 102 8.65 -40.89 0.14
C PRO A 102 9.97 -41.01 -0.66
N LEU A 103 10.49 -39.89 -1.18
CA LEU A 103 11.69 -39.84 -2.03
C LEU A 103 12.95 -39.40 -1.27
N ILE A 104 12.82 -39.04 0.01
CA ILE A 104 13.92 -38.58 0.87
C ILE A 104 14.08 -39.50 2.09
N ASP A 105 15.30 -39.51 2.65
CA ASP A 105 15.62 -40.32 3.82
C ASP A 105 14.92 -39.82 5.12
N ALA A 106 14.98 -40.60 6.19
CA ALA A 106 14.30 -40.28 7.45
C ALA A 106 14.90 -39.05 8.18
N ASP A 107 16.21 -38.83 8.06
CA ASP A 107 16.89 -37.68 8.66
C ASP A 107 16.45 -36.39 7.97
N ALA A 108 16.42 -36.39 6.64
CA ALA A 108 15.93 -35.32 5.81
C ALA A 108 14.45 -35.01 6.10
N ARG A 109 13.60 -36.03 6.25
CA ARG A 109 12.20 -35.82 6.64
C ARG A 109 12.10 -35.04 7.94
N THR A 110 12.86 -35.44 8.96
CA THR A 110 12.87 -34.77 10.27
C THR A 110 13.42 -33.34 10.16
N ARG A 111 14.52 -33.15 9.43
CA ARG A 111 15.17 -31.84 9.23
C ARG A 111 14.27 -30.84 8.51
N PHE A 112 13.47 -31.29 7.55
CA PHE A 112 12.60 -30.44 6.74
C PHE A 112 11.14 -30.42 7.22
N GLN A 113 10.84 -30.90 8.43
CA GLN A 113 9.51 -30.68 9.01
C GLN A 113 9.24 -29.19 9.17
N PHE A 114 7.97 -28.81 9.10
CA PHE A 114 7.58 -27.47 9.50
C PHE A 114 7.97 -27.22 10.97
N GLY A 115 8.23 -25.95 11.27
CA GLY A 115 8.25 -25.49 12.66
C GLY A 115 6.82 -25.25 13.16
N ARG A 116 6.69 -24.20 13.97
CA ARG A 116 5.37 -23.71 14.38
C ARG A 116 4.66 -23.06 13.18
N LEU A 117 3.42 -23.45 12.93
CA LEU A 117 2.56 -22.88 11.88
C LEU A 117 1.43 -22.02 12.48
N PRO A 118 0.93 -21.00 11.77
CA PRO A 118 -0.18 -20.18 12.22
C PRO A 118 -1.53 -20.89 12.06
N PRO A 119 -2.58 -20.44 12.77
CA PRO A 119 -3.95 -20.91 12.52
C PRO A 119 -4.39 -20.75 11.07
N PRO A 120 -5.12 -21.72 10.48
CA PRO A 120 -5.58 -23.00 11.05
C PRO A 120 -4.62 -24.19 10.77
N TYR A 121 -3.35 -23.94 10.47
CA TYR A 121 -2.40 -24.93 9.95
C TYR A 121 -1.59 -25.64 11.04
N GLU A 122 -1.89 -25.46 12.33
CA GLU A 122 -1.12 -26.00 13.44
C GLU A 122 -1.00 -27.53 13.38
N GLN A 123 -2.06 -28.19 12.91
CA GLN A 123 -2.12 -29.65 12.78
C GLN A 123 -1.13 -30.20 11.72
N LEU A 124 -0.61 -29.34 10.84
CA LEU A 124 0.31 -29.71 9.78
C LEU A 124 1.79 -29.47 10.15
N ALA A 125 2.08 -29.08 11.40
CA ALA A 125 3.45 -28.76 11.84
C ALA A 125 4.43 -29.94 11.71
N LEU A 126 3.97 -31.19 11.72
CA LEU A 126 4.83 -32.38 11.58
C LEU A 126 4.99 -32.85 10.12
N GLU A 127 4.33 -32.18 9.17
CA GLU A 127 4.50 -32.45 7.74
C GLU A 127 5.85 -31.94 7.25
N VAL A 128 6.34 -32.50 6.15
CA VAL A 128 7.55 -32.01 5.47
C VAL A 128 7.22 -30.70 4.74
N ASP A 129 8.06 -29.68 4.88
CA ASP A 129 7.99 -28.44 4.09
C ASP A 129 8.64 -28.64 2.73
N GLY A 130 7.81 -28.80 1.69
CA GLY A 130 8.27 -28.95 0.31
C GLY A 130 9.15 -27.80 -0.19
N ARG A 131 8.96 -26.56 0.32
CA ARG A 131 9.84 -25.44 -0.04
C ARG A 131 11.21 -25.61 0.59
N ALA A 132 11.29 -26.06 1.85
CA ALA A 132 12.58 -26.27 2.51
C ALA A 132 13.39 -27.35 1.77
N VAL A 133 12.74 -28.44 1.35
CA VAL A 133 13.36 -29.50 0.53
C VAL A 133 13.84 -28.94 -0.82
N PHE A 134 13.01 -28.15 -1.50
CA PHE A 134 13.35 -27.54 -2.78
C PHE A 134 14.55 -26.58 -2.68
N LEU A 135 14.57 -25.71 -1.65
CA LEU A 135 15.65 -24.75 -1.44
C LEU A 135 16.97 -25.40 -0.99
N ASP A 136 16.94 -26.55 -0.32
CA ASP A 136 18.15 -27.34 -0.01
C ASP A 136 18.72 -28.02 -1.28
N GLY A 137 18.01 -27.99 -2.41
CA GLY A 137 18.43 -28.58 -3.68
C GLY A 137 18.19 -30.08 -3.78
N ARG A 138 17.45 -30.67 -2.84
CA ARG A 138 17.11 -32.10 -2.89
C ARG A 138 16.14 -32.38 -4.03
N LEU A 139 16.31 -33.55 -4.65
CA LEU A 139 15.50 -33.99 -5.79
C LEU A 139 15.56 -33.01 -6.99
N ALA A 140 16.69 -32.31 -7.18
CA ALA A 140 16.88 -31.41 -8.32
C ALA A 140 16.59 -32.14 -9.65
N GLY A 141 15.79 -31.51 -10.51
CA GLY A 141 15.34 -32.09 -11.78
C GLY A 141 14.20 -33.11 -11.70
N ASN A 142 13.69 -33.43 -10.49
CA ASN A 142 12.54 -34.30 -10.35
C ASN A 142 11.25 -33.62 -10.83
N ALA A 143 10.36 -34.39 -11.46
CA ALA A 143 9.08 -33.91 -12.01
C ALA A 143 8.14 -33.28 -10.97
N ILE A 144 8.27 -33.62 -9.68
CA ILE A 144 7.47 -32.98 -8.62
C ILE A 144 7.69 -31.47 -8.53
N TRP A 145 8.84 -30.96 -9.02
CA TRP A 145 9.17 -29.54 -9.03
C TRP A 145 8.75 -28.82 -10.33
N ALA A 146 8.17 -29.53 -11.30
CA ALA A 146 7.88 -28.97 -12.63
C ALA A 146 6.89 -27.77 -12.60
N GLU A 147 6.04 -27.71 -11.58
CA GLU A 147 5.07 -26.61 -11.38
C GLU A 147 5.64 -25.40 -10.61
N VAL A 148 6.84 -25.51 -10.03
CA VAL A 148 7.45 -24.42 -9.25
C VAL A 148 7.97 -23.37 -10.23
N PRO A 149 7.41 -22.14 -10.24
CA PRO A 149 7.88 -21.11 -11.16
C PRO A 149 9.24 -20.56 -10.70
N SER A 150 9.98 -19.97 -11.64
CA SER A 150 11.11 -19.11 -11.26
C SER A 150 10.59 -17.95 -10.42
N PRO A 151 11.23 -17.61 -9.29
CA PRO A 151 10.77 -16.53 -8.42
C PRO A 151 10.75 -15.19 -9.19
N PRO A 152 9.81 -14.29 -8.89
CA PRO A 152 9.87 -12.91 -9.37
C PRO A 152 11.09 -12.19 -8.78
N ALA A 153 11.51 -11.10 -9.44
CA ALA A 153 12.55 -10.23 -8.90
C ALA A 153 12.05 -9.56 -7.60
N ASP A 154 12.90 -9.47 -6.58
CA ASP A 154 12.55 -8.69 -5.39
C ASP A 154 12.64 -7.21 -5.72
N ARG A 155 11.49 -6.52 -5.73
CA ARG A 155 11.41 -5.09 -6.01
C ARG A 155 11.43 -4.22 -4.76
N TRP A 156 11.34 -4.84 -3.58
CA TRP A 156 11.34 -4.15 -2.31
C TRP A 156 12.75 -3.84 -1.85
N SER A 157 12.99 -2.58 -1.49
CA SER A 157 14.18 -2.18 -0.76
C SER A 157 13.95 -2.39 0.73
N SER A 158 14.67 -3.34 1.35
CA SER A 158 14.58 -3.51 2.80
C SER A 158 15.19 -2.33 3.56
N SER A 159 15.99 -1.49 2.90
CA SER A 159 16.62 -0.31 3.51
C SER A 159 15.74 0.93 3.43
N GLU A 160 15.14 1.18 2.27
CA GLU A 160 14.29 2.36 2.01
C GLU A 160 12.82 2.12 2.42
N LEU A 161 12.42 0.85 2.55
CA LEU A 161 11.05 0.43 2.89
C LEU A 161 10.01 0.78 1.81
N ASP A 162 10.43 0.69 0.55
CA ASP A 162 9.63 0.99 -0.63
C ASP A 162 9.88 -0.01 -1.78
N TYR A 163 9.11 0.10 -2.86
CA TYR A 163 9.29 -0.60 -4.11
C TYR A 163 9.87 0.30 -5.19
N GLY A 164 10.76 -0.29 -6.00
CA GLY A 164 11.26 0.29 -7.23
C GLY A 164 11.09 -0.66 -8.41
N ALA A 165 10.59 -0.14 -9.53
CA ALA A 165 10.43 -0.91 -10.77
C ALA A 165 10.63 -0.04 -12.02
N SER A 166 10.83 -0.70 -13.16
CA SER A 166 10.99 -0.03 -14.45
C SER A 166 10.15 -0.73 -15.50
N PHE A 167 9.51 0.09 -16.34
CA PHE A 167 8.65 -0.33 -17.44
C PHE A 167 8.99 0.50 -18.68
N GLU A 168 8.52 0.08 -19.85
CA GLU A 168 8.59 0.86 -21.08
C GLU A 168 7.21 0.90 -21.75
N ALA A 169 6.78 2.07 -22.24
CA ALA A 169 5.55 2.19 -23.03
C ALA A 169 5.73 3.23 -24.13
N GLY A 170 5.37 2.89 -25.37
CA GLY A 170 5.42 3.85 -26.48
C GLY A 170 6.81 4.44 -26.79
N GLY A 171 7.89 3.81 -26.29
CA GLY A 171 9.26 4.31 -26.38
C GLY A 171 9.70 5.20 -25.22
N ALA A 172 8.81 5.53 -24.28
CA ALA A 172 9.14 6.18 -23.03
C ALA A 172 9.59 5.13 -21.98
N ALA A 173 10.63 5.47 -21.22
CA ALA A 173 11.01 4.73 -20.02
C ALA A 173 10.20 5.25 -18.84
N LEU A 174 9.61 4.32 -18.09
CA LEU A 174 8.73 4.58 -16.96
C LEU A 174 9.35 3.99 -15.69
N ARG A 175 9.32 4.74 -14.59
CA ARG A 175 9.98 4.35 -13.35
C ARG A 175 9.11 4.57 -12.13
N VAL A 176 8.94 3.52 -11.35
CA VAL A 176 8.31 3.56 -10.03
C VAL A 176 9.41 3.76 -8.99
N ARG A 177 9.20 4.70 -8.07
CA ARG A 177 10.10 5.04 -6.96
C ARG A 177 9.24 5.35 -5.74
N GLY A 178 9.65 4.93 -4.54
CA GLY A 178 8.94 5.33 -3.33
C GLY A 178 7.56 4.71 -3.13
N HIS A 179 7.19 3.68 -3.89
CA HIS A 179 5.89 3.01 -3.68
C HIS A 179 5.95 2.20 -2.39
N THR A 180 5.17 2.56 -1.38
CA THR A 180 5.23 1.89 -0.07
C THR A 180 4.24 0.73 0.07
N GLY A 181 3.67 0.24 -1.04
CA GLY A 181 2.65 -0.81 -1.08
C GLY A 181 1.22 -0.25 -1.04
N GLY A 182 0.28 -0.95 -1.68
CA GLY A 182 -1.13 -0.57 -1.77
C GLY A 182 -1.53 -0.15 -3.17
N ASP A 183 -2.34 0.91 -3.28
CA ASP A 183 -2.94 1.32 -4.55
C ASP A 183 -1.89 1.81 -5.55
N VAL A 184 -2.01 1.36 -6.80
CA VAL A 184 -1.17 1.79 -7.92
C VAL A 184 -2.02 2.55 -8.94
N ASP A 185 -1.55 3.73 -9.37
CA ASP A 185 -2.22 4.52 -10.40
C ASP A 185 -1.20 5.33 -11.24
N TRP A 186 -1.69 6.25 -12.07
CA TRP A 186 -0.88 7.13 -12.93
C TRP A 186 0.18 7.95 -12.17
N PHE A 187 -0.03 8.20 -10.87
CA PHE A 187 0.88 8.94 -10.00
C PHE A 187 1.98 8.06 -9.39
N THR A 188 1.87 6.73 -9.46
CA THR A 188 2.85 5.80 -8.88
C THR A 188 4.14 5.72 -9.71
N VAL A 189 4.14 6.31 -10.90
CA VAL A 189 5.21 6.15 -11.89
C VAL A 189 5.53 7.48 -12.53
N ASP A 190 6.81 7.71 -12.79
CA ASP A 190 7.31 8.86 -13.52
C ASP A 190 7.87 8.42 -14.89
N GLY A 191 7.80 9.31 -15.87
CA GLY A 191 8.62 9.23 -17.07
C GLY A 191 10.05 9.69 -16.80
N GLU A 192 11.04 9.01 -17.36
CA GLU A 192 12.42 9.50 -17.31
C GLU A 192 12.64 10.55 -18.41
N PRO A 193 13.11 11.76 -18.07
CA PRO A 193 13.43 12.79 -19.05
C PRO A 193 14.67 12.41 -19.89
N ASP A 194 14.41 11.76 -21.02
CA ASP A 194 15.25 11.56 -22.21
C ASP A 194 16.34 10.46 -22.22
N THR A 195 16.33 9.64 -23.29
CA THR A 195 17.45 9.54 -24.24
C THR A 195 16.98 8.88 -25.54
N ARG A 196 16.56 9.75 -26.47
CA ARG A 196 16.24 9.54 -27.90
C ARG A 196 14.75 9.33 -28.19
N PRO A 197 14.14 10.18 -29.04
CA PRO A 197 12.85 9.85 -29.65
C PRO A 197 13.06 8.61 -30.53
N ARG A 198 12.59 7.45 -30.07
CA ARG A 198 12.44 6.30 -30.95
C ARG A 198 11.31 6.66 -31.91
N THR A 199 11.69 7.12 -33.10
CA THR A 199 10.80 7.33 -34.26
C THR A 199 10.31 5.97 -34.76
N ARG A 200 9.54 5.27 -33.92
CA ARG A 200 8.63 4.25 -34.43
C ARG A 200 7.50 5.03 -35.11
N PRO A 201 7.18 4.77 -36.38
CA PRO A 201 6.06 5.43 -37.04
C PRO A 201 4.81 5.24 -36.17
N ARG A 202 4.34 6.34 -35.60
CA ARG A 202 3.18 6.34 -34.71
C ARG A 202 1.97 6.11 -35.62
N PRO A 203 1.15 5.07 -35.40
CA PRO A 203 -0.05 4.88 -36.18
C PRO A 203 -0.88 6.15 -36.14
N VAL A 204 -1.39 6.59 -37.30
CA VAL A 204 -2.26 7.77 -37.34
C VAL A 204 -3.46 7.49 -36.44
N ALA A 205 -3.62 8.31 -35.40
CA ALA A 205 -4.71 8.17 -34.46
C ALA A 205 -6.03 8.46 -35.19
N MET A 206 -6.95 7.49 -35.19
CA MET A 206 -8.28 7.70 -35.75
C MET A 206 -9.06 8.65 -34.84
N LYS A 207 -9.62 9.71 -35.42
CA LYS A 207 -10.51 10.62 -34.71
C LYS A 207 -11.80 9.89 -34.33
N ARG A 208 -12.24 10.09 -33.09
CA ARG A 208 -13.48 9.53 -32.55
C ARG A 208 -14.27 10.63 -31.85
N GLU A 209 -15.57 10.64 -32.09
CA GLU A 209 -16.50 11.53 -31.41
C GLU A 209 -17.08 10.86 -30.16
N VAL A 210 -17.15 11.62 -29.08
CA VAL A 210 -17.78 11.22 -27.81
C VAL A 210 -18.62 12.37 -27.27
N ILE A 211 -19.59 12.02 -26.42
CA ILE A 211 -20.44 12.98 -25.76
C ILE A 211 -19.80 13.31 -24.40
N PRO A 212 -19.49 14.59 -24.11
CA PRO A 212 -19.02 15.00 -22.79
C PRO A 212 -20.15 14.95 -21.76
N GLY A 213 -19.80 14.74 -20.51
CA GLY A 213 -20.68 14.89 -19.35
C GLY A 213 -20.17 15.99 -18.44
N ARG A 214 -21.04 16.54 -17.59
CA ARG A 214 -20.58 17.34 -16.45
C ARG A 214 -19.74 16.45 -15.53
N LEU A 215 -18.70 17.01 -14.92
CA LEU A 215 -17.95 16.33 -13.88
C LEU A 215 -18.93 15.95 -12.75
N ASP A 216 -18.93 14.68 -12.36
CA ASP A 216 -19.75 14.18 -11.26
C ASP A 216 -18.84 13.41 -10.31
N TYR A 217 -19.08 13.57 -9.01
CA TYR A 217 -18.35 12.89 -7.95
C TYR A 217 -19.26 12.71 -6.73
N PRO A 218 -19.02 11.71 -5.88
CA PRO A 218 -19.76 11.54 -4.64
C PRO A 218 -19.73 12.82 -3.78
N GLY A 219 -20.89 13.30 -3.34
CA GLY A 219 -21.01 14.57 -2.59
C GLY A 219 -20.95 15.84 -3.44
N ALA A 220 -20.90 15.75 -4.78
CA ALA A 220 -20.97 16.93 -5.65
C ALA A 220 -22.31 17.67 -5.51
N PRO A 221 -22.30 19.02 -5.41
CA PRO A 221 -23.51 19.81 -5.55
C PRO A 221 -24.17 19.49 -6.89
N LYS A 222 -25.49 19.20 -6.87
CA LYS A 222 -26.24 18.98 -8.12
C LYS A 222 -26.78 20.31 -8.64
N PRO A 223 -26.72 20.58 -9.96
CA PRO A 223 -27.25 21.81 -10.59
C PRO A 223 -28.78 21.84 -10.67
N ARG A 224 -29.49 21.44 -9.61
CA ARG A 224 -30.95 21.38 -9.56
C ARG A 224 -31.49 21.87 -8.22
N TRP A 225 -32.78 22.20 -8.21
CA TRP A 225 -33.32 23.20 -7.30
C TRP A 225 -33.26 22.95 -5.81
N TRP A 226 -33.07 21.72 -5.33
CA TRP A 226 -32.71 21.42 -3.95
C TRP A 226 -32.67 19.90 -3.84
N GLN A 227 -31.59 19.36 -3.29
CA GLN A 227 -31.49 17.94 -2.96
C GLN A 227 -30.70 17.84 -1.65
N LEU A 228 -31.17 17.00 -0.73
CA LEU A 228 -30.37 16.63 0.44
C LEU A 228 -29.17 15.83 -0.05
N GLU A 229 -27.96 16.29 0.27
CA GLU A 229 -26.71 15.66 -0.15
C GLU A 229 -26.61 14.23 0.38
N ASP A 230 -25.83 13.41 -0.32
CA ASP A 230 -25.59 12.04 0.12
C ASP A 230 -24.77 12.04 1.42
N HIS A 231 -25.40 11.61 2.52
CA HIS A 231 -24.74 11.48 3.82
C HIS A 231 -23.51 10.57 3.82
N ALA A 232 -23.34 9.72 2.79
CA ALA A 232 -22.16 8.87 2.66
C ALA A 232 -20.87 9.68 2.44
N VAL A 233 -20.97 10.94 2.01
CA VAL A 233 -19.83 11.83 1.78
C VAL A 233 -20.08 13.19 2.41
N ASP A 234 -19.41 13.48 3.51
CA ASP A 234 -19.43 14.78 4.18
C ASP A 234 -18.14 15.55 3.84
N ILE A 235 -18.15 16.27 2.72
CA ILE A 235 -17.01 17.09 2.29
C ILE A 235 -16.75 18.18 3.35
N GLY A 236 -17.80 18.70 4.00
CA GLY A 236 -17.74 19.72 5.05
C GLY A 236 -17.31 19.23 6.44
N GLY A 237 -17.27 17.92 6.66
CA GLY A 237 -16.94 17.30 7.95
C GLY A 237 -15.48 17.52 8.40
N PHE A 238 -14.62 17.90 7.46
CA PHE A 238 -13.28 18.38 7.74
C PHE A 238 -13.30 19.91 7.81
N ALA A 239 -13.22 20.45 9.03
CA ALA A 239 -13.11 21.88 9.22
C ALA A 239 -11.90 22.41 8.41
N PRO A 240 -12.10 23.41 7.51
CA PRO A 240 -11.00 23.94 6.72
C PRO A 240 -9.95 24.54 7.65
N ASP A 241 -8.76 23.92 7.67
CA ASP A 241 -7.60 24.42 8.37
C ASP A 241 -6.68 25.12 7.37
N ARG A 242 -6.16 26.30 7.73
CA ARG A 242 -5.16 27.03 6.94
C ARG A 242 -3.87 26.24 6.75
N SER A 243 -3.60 25.26 7.62
CA SER A 243 -2.49 24.32 7.46
C SER A 243 -2.73 23.27 6.36
N HIS A 244 -3.98 23.08 5.90
CA HIS A 244 -4.39 22.08 4.91
C HIS A 244 -4.88 22.73 3.60
N PHE A 245 -3.94 23.33 2.86
CA PHE A 245 -4.21 24.02 1.59
C PHE A 245 -4.97 23.16 0.56
N ALA A 246 -4.67 21.85 0.47
CA ALA A 246 -5.34 20.95 -0.46
C ALA A 246 -6.85 20.84 -0.19
N THR A 247 -7.25 20.76 1.08
CA THR A 247 -8.66 20.72 1.48
C THR A 247 -9.36 22.05 1.17
N MET A 248 -8.66 23.18 1.36
CA MET A 248 -9.20 24.49 0.97
C MET A 248 -9.41 24.60 -0.55
N LEU A 249 -8.47 24.13 -1.37
CA LEU A 249 -8.63 24.10 -2.83
C LEU A 249 -9.77 23.18 -3.27
N LEU A 250 -9.95 22.04 -2.61
CA LEU A 250 -11.07 21.14 -2.89
C LEU A 250 -12.40 21.83 -2.59
N PHE A 251 -12.52 22.51 -1.45
CA PHE A 251 -13.73 23.26 -1.12
C PHE A 251 -14.04 24.36 -2.12
N ASP A 252 -13.03 25.14 -2.52
CA ASP A 252 -13.16 26.19 -3.53
C ASP A 252 -13.69 25.63 -4.86
N LEU A 253 -13.07 24.55 -5.35
CA LEU A 253 -13.48 23.84 -6.56
C LEU A 253 -14.91 23.31 -6.47
N VAL A 254 -15.24 22.62 -5.38
CA VAL A 254 -16.53 21.93 -5.20
C VAL A 254 -17.67 22.92 -5.02
N LEU A 255 -17.46 24.01 -4.29
CA LEU A 255 -18.51 24.97 -3.94
C LEU A 255 -18.72 26.05 -5.00
N GLU A 256 -17.65 26.54 -5.64
CA GLU A 256 -17.73 27.68 -6.57
C GLU A 256 -17.71 27.26 -8.05
N HIS A 257 -17.21 26.07 -8.36
CA HIS A 257 -16.93 25.68 -9.76
C HIS A 257 -17.55 24.37 -10.21
N GLY A 258 -18.43 23.74 -9.42
CA GLY A 258 -19.05 22.44 -9.77
C GLY A 258 -19.71 22.40 -11.16
N ASP A 259 -20.23 23.53 -11.64
CA ASP A 259 -20.98 23.61 -12.91
C ASP A 259 -20.15 23.98 -14.14
N HIS A 260 -18.85 24.24 -13.99
CA HIS A 260 -17.98 24.66 -15.10
C HIS A 260 -17.06 23.56 -15.61
N TRP A 261 -17.09 22.38 -14.97
CA TRP A 261 -16.20 21.27 -15.28
C TRP A 261 -16.91 20.17 -16.04
N PHE A 262 -16.27 19.73 -17.12
CA PHE A 262 -16.77 18.66 -17.99
C PHE A 262 -15.71 17.57 -18.12
N THR A 263 -16.18 16.34 -18.21
CA THR A 263 -15.36 15.17 -18.52
C THR A 263 -15.87 14.53 -19.80
N PHE A 264 -15.04 13.76 -20.47
CA PHE A 264 -15.47 12.94 -21.60
C PHE A 264 -14.76 11.59 -21.55
N PRO A 265 -15.42 10.50 -21.94
CA PRO A 265 -14.78 9.20 -21.95
C PRO A 265 -13.69 9.17 -23.01
N VAL A 266 -12.50 8.73 -22.65
CA VAL A 266 -11.46 8.42 -23.64
C VAL A 266 -11.86 7.14 -24.37
N PRO A 267 -12.07 7.18 -25.69
CA PRO A 267 -12.50 5.99 -26.41
C PRO A 267 -11.46 4.87 -26.31
N PRO A 268 -11.87 3.61 -26.08
CA PRO A 268 -10.95 2.48 -26.06
C PRO A 268 -10.30 2.27 -27.45
N PRO A 269 -9.25 1.44 -27.53
CA PRO A 269 -8.69 1.02 -28.81
C PRO A 269 -9.77 0.50 -29.77
N ALA A 270 -9.67 0.86 -31.05
CA ALA A 270 -10.64 0.42 -32.07
C ALA A 270 -10.60 -1.11 -32.29
N ASP A 271 -9.42 -1.71 -32.11
CA ASP A 271 -9.21 -3.15 -32.13
C ASP A 271 -8.47 -3.57 -30.85
N SER A 272 -9.23 -4.14 -29.92
CA SER A 272 -8.72 -4.65 -28.64
C SER A 272 -7.70 -5.77 -28.79
N ALA A 273 -7.64 -6.46 -29.94
CA ALA A 273 -6.68 -7.54 -30.16
C ALA A 273 -5.27 -7.02 -30.47
N SER A 274 -5.16 -5.82 -31.05
CA SER A 274 -3.87 -5.19 -31.39
C SER A 274 -3.42 -4.13 -30.38
N ALA A 275 -4.34 -3.55 -29.61
CA ALA A 275 -4.03 -2.67 -28.50
C ALA A 275 -5.02 -2.89 -27.33
N PRO A 276 -4.54 -3.20 -26.11
CA PRO A 276 -5.40 -3.41 -24.95
C PRO A 276 -5.94 -2.09 -24.40
N SER A 277 -7.03 -2.14 -23.64
CA SER A 277 -7.65 -0.96 -23.00
C SER A 277 -7.00 -0.56 -21.68
N SER A 278 -6.18 -1.43 -21.09
CA SER A 278 -5.48 -1.24 -19.82
C SER A 278 -4.03 -1.69 -19.94
N GLY A 279 -3.18 -1.21 -19.04
CA GLY A 279 -1.73 -1.39 -19.10
C GLY A 279 -1.16 -0.70 -20.31
N VAL A 280 -1.60 0.53 -20.53
CA VAL A 280 -1.26 1.32 -21.70
C VAL A 280 -0.92 2.73 -21.31
N LEU A 281 0.05 3.30 -22.01
CA LEU A 281 0.26 4.73 -22.07
C LEU A 281 -0.71 5.30 -23.10
N VAL A 282 -1.70 6.04 -22.62
CA VAL A 282 -2.68 6.74 -23.46
C VAL A 282 -2.09 8.07 -23.88
N THR A 283 -2.24 8.44 -25.14
CA THR A 283 -1.90 9.79 -25.63
C THR A 283 -3.04 10.37 -26.44
N LEU A 284 -3.45 11.59 -26.10
CA LEU A 284 -4.39 12.37 -26.88
C LEU A 284 -3.62 13.25 -27.87
N ALA A 285 -3.57 12.86 -29.14
CA ALA A 285 -2.83 13.62 -30.17
C ALA A 285 -3.47 14.98 -30.50
N GLY A 286 -4.73 15.17 -30.13
CA GLY A 286 -5.48 16.41 -30.29
C GLY A 286 -6.93 16.21 -29.83
N VAL A 287 -7.51 17.27 -29.27
CA VAL A 287 -8.89 17.30 -28.80
C VAL A 287 -9.56 18.55 -29.34
N THR A 288 -10.71 18.38 -29.98
CA THR A 288 -11.55 19.49 -30.41
C THR A 288 -12.93 19.35 -29.81
N VAL A 289 -13.49 20.45 -29.33
CA VAL A 289 -14.81 20.49 -28.71
C VAL A 289 -15.73 21.29 -29.62
N ARG A 290 -16.88 20.72 -29.98
CA ARG A 290 -18.00 21.48 -30.53
C ARG A 290 -18.97 21.80 -29.40
N ASP A 291 -19.30 23.07 -29.27
CA ASP A 291 -20.16 23.55 -28.21
C ASP A 291 -21.64 23.66 -28.63
N SER A 292 -22.49 24.16 -27.73
CA SER A 292 -23.93 24.29 -27.91
C SER A 292 -24.34 25.35 -28.95
N PHE A 293 -23.45 26.28 -29.29
CA PHE A 293 -23.65 27.27 -30.34
C PHE A 293 -23.11 26.80 -31.70
N GLY A 294 -22.47 25.64 -31.74
CA GLY A 294 -21.87 25.07 -32.94
C GLY A 294 -20.45 25.58 -33.21
N GLU A 295 -19.86 26.35 -32.30
CA GLU A 295 -18.47 26.77 -32.38
C GLU A 295 -17.53 25.60 -32.07
N VAL A 296 -16.37 25.57 -32.75
CA VAL A 296 -15.38 24.50 -32.62
C VAL A 296 -14.11 25.06 -31.99
N TRP A 297 -13.78 24.51 -30.82
CA TRP A 297 -12.64 24.89 -30.00
C TRP A 297 -11.55 23.83 -30.10
N ASN A 298 -10.33 24.22 -30.45
CA ASN A 298 -9.17 23.33 -30.36
C ASN A 298 -8.58 23.45 -28.95
N LEU A 299 -8.61 22.36 -28.18
CA LEU A 299 -8.06 22.38 -26.84
C LEU A 299 -6.54 22.24 -26.90
N THR A 300 -5.85 23.07 -26.13
CA THR A 300 -4.43 22.93 -25.83
C THR A 300 -4.27 22.24 -24.48
N THR A 301 -3.27 21.38 -24.36
CA THR A 301 -2.92 20.78 -23.07
C THR A 301 -2.51 21.88 -22.09
N PRO A 302 -3.03 21.88 -20.85
CA PRO A 302 -2.56 22.80 -19.82
C PRO A 302 -1.08 22.54 -19.56
N ALA A 303 -0.30 23.59 -19.31
CA ALA A 303 1.11 23.44 -18.98
C ALA A 303 1.24 22.77 -17.61
N ALA A 304 2.07 21.73 -17.51
CA ALA A 304 2.35 21.05 -16.24
C ALA A 304 3.68 21.51 -15.60
N SER A 305 4.45 22.36 -16.28
CA SER A 305 5.70 22.91 -15.76
C SER A 305 5.86 24.41 -16.07
N GLY A 306 6.56 25.12 -15.19
CA GLY A 306 6.82 26.56 -15.30
C GLY A 306 5.90 27.44 -14.44
N PRO A 307 6.10 28.78 -14.46
CA PRO A 307 5.29 29.71 -13.68
C PRO A 307 3.82 29.68 -14.08
N GLY A 308 2.93 29.43 -13.11
CA GLY A 308 1.48 29.35 -13.35
C GLY A 308 0.98 28.05 -13.97
N ALA A 309 1.87 27.05 -14.13
CA ALA A 309 1.49 25.72 -14.56
C ALA A 309 0.70 24.98 -13.48
N TRP A 310 -0.40 24.34 -13.87
CA TRP A 310 -1.22 23.52 -12.99
C TRP A 310 -1.93 22.44 -13.80
N SER A 311 -1.83 21.19 -13.33
CA SER A 311 -2.61 20.06 -13.84
C SER A 311 -2.94 19.13 -12.69
N LEU A 312 -4.20 18.69 -12.60
CA LEU A 312 -4.63 17.69 -11.62
C LEU A 312 -4.12 16.28 -11.98
N PHE A 313 -4.08 15.97 -13.28
CA PHE A 313 -3.68 14.66 -13.80
C PHE A 313 -2.46 14.84 -14.70
N HIS A 314 -1.27 14.58 -14.15
CA HIS A 314 -0.02 14.64 -14.89
C HIS A 314 1.00 13.68 -14.29
N THR A 315 1.52 12.80 -15.13
CA THR A 315 2.66 11.96 -14.77
C THR A 315 3.95 12.72 -15.04
N ALA A 316 4.76 12.97 -14.00
CA ALA A 316 5.99 13.74 -14.13
C ALA A 316 6.92 13.10 -15.18
N GLY A 317 7.56 13.92 -16.00
CA GLY A 317 8.48 13.46 -17.05
C GLY A 317 7.82 12.87 -18.30
N LEU A 318 6.48 12.79 -18.36
CA LEU A 318 5.73 12.52 -19.59
C LEU A 318 5.11 13.82 -20.15
N PRO A 319 4.84 13.89 -21.47
CA PRO A 319 4.08 15.01 -22.04
C PRO A 319 2.67 15.12 -21.43
N GLU A 320 2.12 16.33 -21.32
CA GLU A 320 0.81 16.62 -20.70
C GLU A 320 -0.39 15.99 -21.42
N SER A 321 -0.19 15.54 -22.67
CA SER A 321 -1.18 14.78 -23.44
C SER A 321 -1.19 13.29 -23.12
N GLN A 322 -0.33 12.83 -22.21
CA GLN A 322 -0.14 11.43 -21.88
C GLN A 322 -0.52 11.11 -20.45
N LEU A 323 -1.18 9.97 -20.27
CA LEU A 323 -1.51 9.42 -18.97
C LEU A 323 -1.37 7.92 -19.02
N LEU A 324 -0.80 7.34 -17.97
CA LEU A 324 -0.71 5.89 -17.86
C LEU A 324 -2.02 5.34 -17.28
N VAL A 325 -2.49 4.23 -17.84
CA VAL A 325 -3.67 3.52 -17.35
C VAL A 325 -3.26 2.11 -17.01
N TRP A 326 -3.19 1.80 -15.71
CA TRP A 326 -2.89 0.46 -15.21
C TRP A 326 -4.13 -0.42 -15.20
N PRO A 327 -4.00 -1.75 -15.39
CA PRO A 327 -4.93 -2.68 -14.77
C PRO A 327 -4.62 -2.69 -13.27
N VAL A 328 -5.62 -2.41 -12.44
CA VAL A 328 -5.47 -2.34 -10.98
C VAL A 328 -6.31 -3.41 -10.31
N ALA A 329 -5.90 -3.84 -9.12
CA ALA A 329 -6.64 -4.79 -8.33
C ALA A 329 -7.84 -4.09 -7.68
N VAL A 330 -9.02 -4.15 -8.30
CA VAL A 330 -10.23 -3.58 -7.71
C VAL A 330 -10.74 -4.47 -6.57
N ALA A 331 -10.69 -3.96 -5.34
CA ALA A 331 -11.12 -4.66 -4.12
C ALA A 331 -10.49 -6.07 -3.96
N PRO A 332 -9.14 -6.16 -3.87
CA PRO A 332 -8.46 -7.44 -3.73
C PRO A 332 -8.86 -8.10 -2.41
N GLN A 333 -8.95 -9.43 -2.42
CA GLN A 333 -9.11 -10.19 -1.19
C GLN A 333 -7.80 -10.15 -0.42
N GLN A 334 -7.89 -9.76 0.84
CA GLN A 334 -6.74 -9.63 1.73
C GLN A 334 -6.70 -10.82 2.69
N GLY A 335 -5.58 -11.53 2.70
CA GLY A 335 -5.33 -12.61 3.65
C GLY A 335 -4.98 -12.06 5.06
N PRO A 336 -4.87 -12.96 6.06
CA PRO A 336 -4.36 -12.57 7.36
C PRO A 336 -2.92 -12.04 7.25
N LEU A 337 -2.56 -11.15 8.17
CA LEU A 337 -1.20 -10.64 8.30
C LEU A 337 -0.22 -11.80 8.49
N LEU A 338 0.84 -11.81 7.69
CA LEU A 338 1.99 -12.68 7.88
C LEU A 338 2.96 -12.00 8.84
N ASP A 339 3.34 -10.76 8.57
CA ASP A 339 4.22 -9.99 9.45
C ASP A 339 3.57 -8.63 9.79
N GLU A 340 3.79 -8.17 11.02
CA GLU A 340 3.41 -6.83 11.47
C GLU A 340 4.47 -6.31 12.44
N ILE A 341 5.13 -5.22 12.05
CA ILE A 341 6.30 -4.69 12.75
C ILE A 341 6.15 -3.19 12.90
N LEU A 342 6.19 -2.73 14.15
CA LEU A 342 6.17 -1.32 14.47
C LEU A 342 7.60 -0.81 14.65
N ILE A 343 8.00 0.19 13.87
CA ILE A 343 9.31 0.83 13.96
C ILE A 343 9.14 2.29 14.38
N GLY A 344 9.93 2.77 15.32
CA GLY A 344 10.00 4.20 15.60
C GLY A 344 11.13 4.58 16.53
N VAL A 345 11.38 5.89 16.62
CA VAL A 345 12.42 6.47 17.45
C VAL A 345 11.90 6.63 18.87
N ASP A 346 12.69 6.13 19.82
CA ASP A 346 12.51 6.32 21.26
C ASP A 346 13.55 7.35 21.72
N GLU A 347 13.05 8.57 21.96
CA GLU A 347 13.87 9.73 22.34
C GLU A 347 14.55 9.54 23.70
N ASP A 348 13.93 8.81 24.64
CA ASP A 348 14.51 8.56 25.96
C ASP A 348 15.70 7.60 25.87
N ALA A 349 15.62 6.62 24.96
CA ALA A 349 16.70 5.67 24.72
C ALA A 349 17.76 6.17 23.71
N ASN A 350 17.44 7.20 22.92
CA ASN A 350 18.22 7.64 21.75
C ASN A 350 18.50 6.46 20.77
N LEU A 351 17.48 5.61 20.59
CA LEU A 351 17.48 4.43 19.72
C LEU A 351 16.20 4.42 18.90
N ALA A 352 16.22 3.72 17.77
CA ALA A 352 14.98 3.26 17.16
C ALA A 352 14.69 1.82 17.60
N TRP A 353 13.43 1.49 17.80
CA TRP A 353 12.98 0.13 18.10
C TRP A 353 12.17 -0.41 16.94
N ALA A 354 12.48 -1.62 16.48
CA ALA A 354 11.59 -2.44 15.67
C ALA A 354 10.95 -3.51 16.56
N VAL A 355 9.62 -3.52 16.60
CA VAL A 355 8.82 -4.38 17.47
C VAL A 355 8.02 -5.36 16.61
N GLU A 356 8.37 -6.64 16.67
CA GLU A 356 7.63 -7.69 15.98
C GLU A 356 6.35 -8.05 16.74
N LEU A 357 5.22 -7.55 16.29
CA LEU A 357 3.90 -7.93 16.81
C LEU A 357 3.50 -9.29 16.25
N ARG A 358 3.79 -9.51 14.96
CA ARG A 358 3.54 -10.76 14.24
C ARG A 358 4.69 -11.08 13.29
N ALA A 359 5.04 -12.36 13.16
CA ALA A 359 5.98 -12.85 12.14
C ALA A 359 5.57 -14.25 11.63
N ASP A 360 5.64 -14.45 10.32
CA ASP A 360 5.23 -15.67 9.59
C ASP A 360 3.83 -16.19 10.03
N GLY A 361 2.91 -15.26 10.30
CA GLY A 361 1.53 -15.47 10.72
C GLY A 361 1.34 -15.66 12.22
N LEU A 362 2.41 -15.84 12.99
CA LEU A 362 2.37 -16.09 14.43
C LEU A 362 2.37 -14.78 15.22
N GLN A 363 1.41 -14.63 16.14
CA GLN A 363 1.44 -13.54 17.11
C GLN A 363 2.62 -13.74 18.07
N LEU A 364 3.50 -12.74 18.16
CA LEU A 364 4.67 -12.75 19.05
C LEU A 364 4.43 -11.90 20.30
N LEU A 365 3.89 -10.70 20.14
CA LEU A 365 3.57 -9.77 21.23
C LEU A 365 2.08 -9.43 21.22
N ARG A 366 1.49 -9.21 22.39
CA ARG A 366 0.08 -8.80 22.49
C ARG A 366 -0.06 -7.35 22.01
N ASP A 367 -1.17 -7.04 21.35
CA ASP A 367 -1.56 -5.65 21.14
C ASP A 367 -1.93 -4.96 22.47
N ALA A 368 -1.92 -3.63 22.47
CA ALA A 368 -2.19 -2.83 23.67
C ALA A 368 -3.61 -3.08 24.24
N GLU A 369 -4.59 -3.36 23.38
CA GLU A 369 -5.97 -3.64 23.76
C GLU A 369 -6.10 -4.97 24.53
N THR A 370 -5.39 -6.02 24.09
CA THR A 370 -5.35 -7.33 24.76
C THR A 370 -4.58 -7.26 26.09
N ALA A 371 -3.56 -6.41 26.19
CA ALA A 371 -2.83 -6.21 27.45
C ALA A 371 -3.70 -5.52 28.52
N ALA A 372 -4.50 -4.53 28.12
CA ALA A 372 -5.44 -3.83 29.01
C ALA A 372 -6.56 -4.76 29.52
N ALA A 373 -7.13 -5.60 28.64
CA ALA A 373 -8.18 -6.55 29.01
C ALA A 373 -7.72 -7.64 30.01
N VAL A 374 -6.43 -8.02 29.99
CA VAL A 374 -5.87 -9.02 30.91
C VAL A 374 -5.48 -8.42 32.27
N ALA A 375 -5.18 -7.12 32.31
CA ALA A 375 -4.80 -6.43 33.54
C ALA A 375 -5.97 -6.21 34.52
N GLU A 376 -7.21 -6.40 34.07
CA GLU A 376 -8.43 -6.26 34.87
C GLU A 376 -8.70 -7.52 35.71
N THR A 377 -7.82 -7.81 36.68
CA THR A 377 -8.09 -8.79 37.73
C THR A 377 -7.75 -8.21 39.11
N THR A 378 -8.73 -8.31 40.02
CA THR A 378 -8.68 -7.73 41.36
C THR A 378 -7.67 -8.48 42.24
N ARG A 379 -6.56 -7.82 42.56
CA ARG A 379 -5.46 -8.38 43.35
C ARG A 379 -5.78 -8.32 44.85
N THR A 380 -5.76 -9.46 45.55
CA THR A 380 -5.90 -9.54 47.01
C THR A 380 -4.78 -10.40 47.61
N GLY A 381 -3.67 -9.77 48.00
CA GLY A 381 -2.52 -10.43 48.60
C GLY A 381 -1.49 -9.47 49.19
N THR A 382 -0.59 -9.97 50.02
CA THR A 382 0.55 -9.21 50.57
C THR A 382 1.58 -8.96 49.46
N ARG A 383 1.94 -7.70 49.26
CA ARG A 383 2.89 -7.27 48.22
C ARG A 383 4.32 -7.57 48.65
N ALA A 384 5.05 -8.33 47.85
CA ALA A 384 6.49 -8.50 47.98
C ALA A 384 7.17 -7.74 46.83
N PHE A 385 8.35 -7.17 47.07
CA PHE A 385 9.07 -6.40 46.06
C PHE A 385 10.50 -6.88 45.95
N ARG A 386 11.02 -6.90 44.72
CA ARG A 386 12.43 -7.11 44.40
C ARG A 386 12.99 -5.88 43.68
N TYR A 387 14.22 -5.53 44.00
CA TYR A 387 14.95 -4.51 43.25
C TYR A 387 15.45 -5.09 41.93
N LEU A 388 15.18 -4.40 40.83
CA LEU A 388 15.65 -4.68 39.49
C LEU A 388 16.50 -3.48 39.00
N PRO A 389 17.79 -3.70 38.68
CA PRO A 389 18.61 -2.65 38.07
C PRO A 389 18.00 -2.08 36.78
N SER A 390 17.28 -2.91 36.02
CA SER A 390 16.50 -2.50 34.87
C SER A 390 15.34 -3.47 34.62
N THR A 391 14.24 -2.98 34.03
CA THR A 391 13.20 -3.84 33.47
C THR A 391 13.73 -4.53 32.20
N THR A 392 13.15 -5.66 31.84
CA THR A 392 13.50 -6.35 30.59
C THR A 392 12.42 -6.13 29.55
N LEU A 393 12.83 -5.82 28.32
CA LEU A 393 11.93 -5.87 27.17
C LEU A 393 11.50 -7.32 26.88
N PRO A 394 10.33 -7.57 26.32
CA PRO A 394 9.98 -8.86 25.73
C PRO A 394 10.92 -9.25 24.57
N ASN A 395 10.91 -10.52 24.17
CA ASN A 395 11.49 -10.93 22.88
C ASN A 395 10.68 -10.30 21.73
N GLY A 396 11.32 -10.04 20.59
CA GLY A 396 10.69 -9.35 19.46
C GLY A 396 10.93 -7.83 19.41
N TRP A 397 11.64 -7.28 20.40
CA TRP A 397 12.16 -5.91 20.37
C TRP A 397 13.60 -5.89 19.86
N HIS A 398 13.84 -5.18 18.75
CA HIS A 398 15.14 -5.11 18.09
C HIS A 398 15.63 -3.65 18.02
N PRO A 399 16.79 -3.33 18.62
CA PRO A 399 17.30 -1.97 18.61
C PRO A 399 17.90 -1.61 17.25
N TYR A 400 17.79 -0.35 16.86
CA TYR A 400 18.44 0.27 15.72
C TYR A 400 19.20 1.51 16.19
N GLN A 401 20.46 1.59 15.79
CA GLN A 401 21.36 2.70 16.11
C GLN A 401 21.73 3.45 14.85
N ARG A 402 21.83 4.78 14.93
CA ARG A 402 22.35 5.59 13.82
C ARG A 402 23.79 5.19 13.51
N LEU A 403 24.06 4.94 12.24
CA LEU A 403 25.40 4.64 11.72
C LEU A 403 26.25 5.91 11.71
N ARG A 404 27.39 5.88 12.40
CA ARG A 404 28.35 6.98 12.41
C ARG A 404 29.62 6.63 11.67
N LEU A 405 30.16 7.60 10.94
CA LEU A 405 31.52 7.52 10.43
C LEU A 405 32.49 7.37 11.60
N GLY A 406 33.41 6.41 11.49
CA GLY A 406 34.33 6.05 12.56
C GLY A 406 33.81 4.99 13.53
N ASP A 407 32.56 4.51 13.38
CA ASP A 407 32.08 3.38 14.18
C ASP A 407 32.87 2.10 13.86
N PRO A 408 33.19 1.24 14.84
CA PRO A 408 33.79 -0.05 14.56
C PRO A 408 32.85 -0.94 13.75
N GLN A 409 33.39 -1.64 12.74
CA GLN A 409 32.65 -2.66 11.99
C GLN A 409 32.84 -4.06 12.60
N PRO A 410 31.84 -4.96 12.53
CA PRO A 410 31.93 -6.32 13.08
C PRO A 410 33.10 -7.16 12.52
N GLY A 411 33.54 -6.89 11.29
CA GLY A 411 34.67 -7.57 10.63
C GLY A 411 36.05 -6.95 10.90
N GLY A 412 36.12 -5.90 11.75
CA GLY A 412 37.30 -5.07 11.93
C GLY A 412 37.31 -3.85 10.99
N GLY A 413 38.03 -2.80 11.38
CA GLY A 413 38.04 -1.51 10.67
C GLY A 413 36.98 -0.53 11.17
N LEU A 414 36.90 0.62 10.51
CA LEU A 414 35.98 1.70 10.84
C LEU A 414 34.98 1.92 9.70
N VAL A 415 33.76 2.32 10.04
CA VAL A 415 32.77 2.79 9.09
C VAL A 415 33.31 4.04 8.41
N THR A 416 33.34 4.03 7.09
CA THR A 416 33.75 5.16 6.25
C THR A 416 32.66 5.38 5.21
N ALA A 417 32.64 6.56 4.57
CA ALA A 417 31.70 6.83 3.49
C ALA A 417 31.87 5.87 2.29
N ALA A 418 33.04 5.23 2.16
CA ALA A 418 33.30 4.22 1.13
C ALA A 418 32.77 2.83 1.51
N THR A 419 32.69 2.51 2.81
CA THR A 419 32.24 1.19 3.28
C THR A 419 30.76 1.16 3.62
N ASP A 420 30.18 2.28 4.07
CA ASP A 420 28.74 2.47 4.25
C ASP A 420 28.36 3.88 3.79
N SER A 421 27.81 4.00 2.57
CA SER A 421 27.43 5.30 1.99
C SER A 421 26.32 6.01 2.77
N GLY A 422 25.54 5.26 3.57
CA GLY A 422 24.50 5.81 4.43
C GLY A 422 25.01 6.28 5.81
N ALA A 423 26.28 6.10 6.14
CA ALA A 423 26.81 6.52 7.44
C ALA A 423 26.94 8.05 7.53
N GLY A 424 26.51 8.63 8.65
CA GLY A 424 26.56 10.06 8.89
C GLY A 424 27.43 10.46 10.07
N ASP A 425 27.18 11.64 10.60
CA ASP A 425 27.85 12.20 11.78
C ASP A 425 27.22 11.74 13.11
N GLY A 426 26.18 10.90 13.04
CA GLY A 426 25.40 10.44 14.18
C GLY A 426 24.21 11.31 14.56
N ARG A 427 24.04 12.48 13.92
CA ARG A 427 22.77 13.25 13.89
C ARG A 427 21.99 12.92 12.62
N SER A 428 22.73 12.72 11.54
CA SER A 428 22.28 12.24 10.24
C SER A 428 22.85 10.86 9.96
N GLY A 429 22.34 10.19 8.93
CA GLY A 429 22.76 8.86 8.52
C GLY A 429 21.73 7.78 8.81
N GLY A 430 21.90 6.64 8.12
CA GLY A 430 21.05 5.47 8.21
C GLY A 430 21.13 4.78 9.56
N TRP A 431 20.33 3.73 9.71
CA TRP A 431 20.20 2.96 10.94
C TRP A 431 20.75 1.56 10.75
N ARG A 432 21.35 0.99 11.78
CA ARG A 432 21.80 -0.40 11.81
C ARG A 432 21.19 -1.13 12.99
N GLN A 433 20.62 -2.29 12.71
CA GLN A 433 20.10 -3.19 13.73
C GLN A 433 21.24 -3.63 14.66
N GLY A 434 21.06 -3.38 15.95
CA GLY A 434 21.94 -3.80 17.03
C GLY A 434 21.56 -5.16 17.60
N ILE A 435 22.30 -5.59 18.62
CA ILE A 435 22.07 -6.85 19.32
C ILE A 435 21.74 -6.53 20.77
N LEU A 436 20.64 -7.11 21.27
CA LEU A 436 20.27 -6.99 22.67
C LEU A 436 20.76 -8.20 23.47
N ALA A 437 21.29 -7.96 24.67
CA ALA A 437 21.65 -9.01 25.61
C ALA A 437 20.61 -9.08 26.75
N ASP A 438 20.25 -10.30 27.15
CA ASP A 438 19.54 -10.57 28.40
C ASP A 438 20.55 -10.58 29.56
N LEU A 439 20.31 -9.71 30.54
CA LEU A 439 21.17 -9.49 31.71
C LEU A 439 20.52 -9.99 33.01
N THR A 440 19.39 -10.70 32.93
CA THR A 440 18.68 -11.23 34.11
C THR A 440 19.39 -12.44 34.72
N GLY A 441 20.20 -13.14 33.92
CA GLY A 441 21.02 -14.26 34.36
C GLY A 441 22.39 -13.86 34.90
N PRO A 442 23.16 -14.81 35.45
CA PRO A 442 24.52 -14.57 35.95
C PRO A 442 25.51 -14.21 34.84
N TYR A 443 25.17 -14.48 33.57
CA TYR A 443 25.98 -14.15 32.40
C TYR A 443 25.09 -13.51 31.33
N PRO A 444 25.59 -12.46 30.64
CA PRO A 444 24.90 -11.89 29.49
C PRO A 444 24.67 -12.95 28.41
N LYS A 445 23.44 -13.06 27.93
CA LYS A 445 23.09 -13.94 26.80
C LYS A 445 22.52 -13.12 25.66
N HIS A 446 22.97 -13.36 24.43
CA HIS A 446 22.38 -12.73 23.26
C HIS A 446 20.91 -13.13 23.13
N ARG A 447 20.05 -12.16 22.88
CA ARG A 447 18.65 -12.43 22.53
C ARG A 447 18.53 -12.94 21.10
N PRO A 448 17.47 -13.71 20.80
CA PRO A 448 17.18 -14.11 19.43
C PRO A 448 17.06 -12.88 18.51
N GLY A 449 17.57 -13.01 17.28
CA GLY A 449 17.36 -12.01 16.23
C GLY A 449 15.91 -11.98 15.72
N PRO A 450 15.62 -11.10 14.76
CA PRO A 450 14.29 -10.99 14.17
C PRO A 450 13.86 -12.26 13.46
N VAL A 451 12.56 -12.53 13.46
CA VAL A 451 11.96 -13.64 12.72
C VAL A 451 11.47 -13.16 11.35
N SER A 452 10.87 -11.98 11.29
CA SER A 452 10.34 -11.41 10.06
C SER A 452 11.45 -10.97 9.12
N ARG A 453 11.24 -11.28 7.84
CA ARG A 453 12.08 -10.88 6.72
C ARG A 453 12.06 -9.37 6.43
N LEU A 454 11.06 -8.63 6.91
CA LEU A 454 10.96 -7.18 6.70
C LEU A 454 12.10 -6.41 7.39
N ILE A 455 12.72 -7.00 8.41
CA ILE A 455 13.81 -6.37 9.20
C ILE A 455 15.04 -7.27 9.29
N GLY A 456 15.33 -8.03 8.22
CA GLY A 456 16.53 -8.85 8.08
C GLY A 456 16.31 -10.37 8.10
N GLY A 457 15.12 -10.84 8.47
CA GLY A 457 14.75 -12.26 8.48
C GLY A 457 15.44 -13.08 9.57
N PRO A 458 15.15 -14.40 9.64
CA PRO A 458 15.83 -15.26 10.59
C PRO A 458 17.33 -15.26 10.26
N SER A 459 18.11 -14.69 11.16
CA SER A 459 19.53 -15.02 11.22
C SER A 459 19.61 -16.52 11.51
N GLY A 460 20.54 -17.24 10.87
CA GLY A 460 20.95 -18.56 11.39
C GLY A 460 21.45 -18.42 12.84
N ALA A 461 22.04 -19.45 13.43
CA ALA A 461 22.64 -19.33 14.76
C ALA A 461 23.64 -18.16 14.81
N GLY A 462 23.23 -17.01 15.38
CA GLY A 462 23.96 -15.75 15.31
C GLY A 462 23.07 -14.52 15.58
N ALA A 463 23.74 -13.42 15.96
CA ALA A 463 23.19 -12.07 16.02
C ALA A 463 22.47 -11.69 14.71
N GLY A 464 21.44 -10.85 14.78
CA GLY A 464 20.73 -10.34 13.60
C GLY A 464 21.72 -9.89 12.50
N ARG A 465 21.32 -9.96 11.22
CA ARG A 465 22.22 -9.75 10.07
C ARG A 465 22.80 -8.33 9.94
N GLY A 466 22.61 -7.46 10.94
CA GLY A 466 22.99 -6.06 10.87
C GLY A 466 22.14 -5.31 9.84
N HIS A 467 20.83 -5.61 9.79
CA HIS A 467 19.90 -4.98 8.86
C HIS A 467 20.02 -3.46 8.92
N GLN A 468 20.10 -2.81 7.77
CA GLN A 468 20.29 -1.37 7.68
C GLN A 468 19.07 -0.69 7.05
N LEU A 469 18.67 0.44 7.63
CA LEU A 469 17.62 1.31 7.10
C LEU A 469 18.22 2.63 6.63
N ALA A 470 17.64 3.23 5.60
CA ALA A 470 18.01 4.56 5.15
C ALA A 470 17.71 5.62 6.21
N SER A 471 18.31 6.81 6.08
CA SER A 471 18.21 7.87 7.09
C SER A 471 16.80 8.39 7.31
N ASP A 472 15.98 8.33 6.27
CA ASP A 472 14.62 8.83 6.12
C ASP A 472 13.56 7.72 6.14
N ALA A 473 13.98 6.45 6.20
CA ALA A 473 13.08 5.30 6.26
C ALA A 473 12.19 5.27 7.53
N ILE A 474 12.61 5.95 8.61
CA ILE A 474 11.83 6.06 9.86
C ILE A 474 11.33 7.51 10.01
N PRO A 475 10.03 7.77 9.74
CA PRO A 475 9.42 9.07 10.01
C PRO A 475 9.44 9.41 11.50
N SER A 476 9.24 10.69 11.85
CA SER A 476 9.21 11.16 13.24
C SER A 476 8.19 10.41 14.11
N ASN A 477 7.05 10.05 13.53
CA ASN A 477 5.99 9.36 14.26
C ASN A 477 6.18 7.84 14.26
N GLY A 478 7.15 7.32 13.51
CA GLY A 478 7.33 5.88 13.27
C GLY A 478 6.64 5.38 12.00
N VAL A 479 6.87 4.10 11.70
CA VAL A 479 6.35 3.38 10.55
C VAL A 479 5.88 1.98 10.96
N LEU A 480 4.74 1.55 10.42
CA LEU A 480 4.21 0.21 10.55
C LEU A 480 4.47 -0.56 9.26
N LEU A 481 5.26 -1.61 9.37
CA LEU A 481 5.52 -2.53 8.28
C LEU A 481 4.58 -3.72 8.36
N ARG A 482 4.00 -4.09 7.22
CA ARG A 482 3.07 -5.21 7.10
C ARG A 482 3.48 -6.10 5.96
N ARG A 483 3.16 -7.39 6.09
CA ARG A 483 3.28 -8.37 5.00
C ARG A 483 2.02 -9.22 4.97
N ARG A 484 1.37 -9.35 3.81
CA ARG A 484 0.10 -10.09 3.68
C ARG A 484 -0.08 -10.70 2.29
N ALA A 485 -0.84 -11.78 2.22
CA ALA A 485 -1.24 -12.34 0.94
C ALA A 485 -2.40 -11.53 0.34
N MET A 486 -2.34 -11.28 -0.97
CA MET A 486 -3.32 -10.52 -1.72
C MET A 486 -3.79 -11.34 -2.92
N LEU A 487 -5.11 -11.39 -3.15
CA LEU A 487 -5.71 -12.14 -4.25
C LEU A 487 -6.67 -11.26 -5.03
N ALA A 488 -6.39 -11.10 -6.33
CA ALA A 488 -7.24 -10.40 -7.27
C ALA A 488 -7.49 -11.25 -8.51
N ARG A 489 -8.06 -10.63 -9.56
CA ARG A 489 -8.20 -11.24 -10.87
C ARG A 489 -7.49 -10.39 -11.91
N ASP A 490 -6.93 -11.04 -12.92
CA ASP A 490 -6.48 -10.37 -14.14
C ASP A 490 -7.68 -9.91 -14.98
N THR A 491 -7.42 -9.16 -16.05
CA THR A 491 -8.48 -8.68 -16.97
C THR A 491 -9.21 -9.81 -17.72
N ALA A 492 -8.69 -11.04 -17.71
CA ALA A 492 -9.34 -12.25 -18.22
C ALA A 492 -10.10 -13.04 -17.13
N GLY A 493 -10.15 -12.54 -15.89
CA GLY A 493 -10.84 -13.16 -14.76
C GLY A 493 -10.05 -14.29 -14.07
N ARG A 494 -8.79 -14.55 -14.45
CA ARG A 494 -7.93 -15.56 -13.83
C ARG A 494 -7.39 -15.04 -12.48
N PRO A 495 -7.31 -15.89 -11.44
CA PRO A 495 -6.83 -15.46 -10.12
C PRO A 495 -5.34 -15.10 -10.17
N VAL A 496 -5.00 -13.98 -9.54
CA VAL A 496 -3.61 -13.51 -9.35
C VAL A 496 -3.37 -13.38 -7.85
N LEU A 497 -2.45 -14.19 -7.33
CA LEU A 497 -2.05 -14.20 -5.92
C LEU A 497 -0.63 -13.66 -5.81
N TRP A 498 -0.41 -12.69 -4.93
CA TRP A 498 0.92 -12.20 -4.56
C TRP A 498 1.00 -12.00 -3.04
N VAL A 499 2.20 -11.76 -2.54
CA VAL A 499 2.40 -11.29 -1.16
C VAL A 499 2.87 -9.85 -1.23
N GLU A 500 2.04 -8.95 -0.69
CA GLU A 500 2.34 -7.54 -0.52
C GLU A 500 3.17 -7.35 0.76
N ARG A 501 4.15 -6.47 0.69
CA ARG A 501 4.75 -5.78 1.84
C ARG A 501 4.38 -4.30 1.76
N SER A 502 4.00 -3.69 2.87
CA SER A 502 3.68 -2.27 2.91
C SER A 502 4.25 -1.55 4.12
N ALA A 503 4.49 -0.25 3.95
CA ALA A 503 4.95 0.67 4.97
C ALA A 503 3.95 1.83 5.09
N ALA A 504 3.46 2.08 6.30
CA ALA A 504 2.53 3.17 6.58
C ALA A 504 2.95 3.96 7.82
N PRO A 505 2.79 5.29 7.84
CA PRO A 505 3.05 6.07 9.04
C PRO A 505 2.10 5.67 10.17
N VAL A 506 2.56 5.81 11.41
CA VAL A 506 1.73 5.58 12.61
C VAL A 506 1.48 6.88 13.36
N ALA A 507 0.48 6.88 14.25
CA ALA A 507 0.14 8.03 15.08
C ALA A 507 1.21 8.35 16.14
N GLY A 508 2.01 7.36 16.54
CA GLY A 508 3.11 7.53 17.48
C GLY A 508 4.05 6.32 17.52
N PRO A 509 5.31 6.54 17.91
CA PRO A 509 6.33 5.50 17.90
C PRO A 509 6.09 4.46 19.01
N PRO A 510 6.67 3.25 18.90
CA PRO A 510 6.70 2.31 20.01
C PRO A 510 7.53 2.87 21.15
N VAL A 511 6.99 2.83 22.37
CA VAL A 511 7.71 3.24 23.58
C VAL A 511 8.21 2.00 24.30
N SER A 512 9.53 1.91 24.53
CA SER A 512 10.15 0.75 25.17
C SER A 512 9.68 0.52 26.61
N HIS A 513 9.26 1.59 27.29
CA HIS A 513 8.97 1.61 28.73
C HIS A 513 10.09 0.98 29.57
N LEU A 514 11.33 1.04 29.07
CA LEU A 514 12.49 0.58 29.81
C LEU A 514 12.67 1.48 31.03
N ARG A 515 12.76 0.87 32.21
CA ARG A 515 12.94 1.59 33.47
C ARG A 515 14.17 1.05 34.16
N PHE A 516 14.91 1.94 34.82
CA PHE A 516 16.06 1.58 35.63
C PHE A 516 15.72 1.75 37.11
N ASP A 517 16.44 1.05 37.97
CA ASP A 517 16.31 1.15 39.43
C ASP A 517 14.87 0.92 39.93
N VAL A 518 14.23 -0.16 39.46
CA VAL A 518 12.82 -0.44 39.74
C VAL A 518 12.67 -1.37 40.95
N PHE A 519 11.83 -0.99 41.91
CA PHE A 519 11.25 -1.94 42.86
C PHE A 519 10.05 -2.64 42.20
N ALA A 520 10.29 -3.80 41.59
CA ALA A 520 9.25 -4.59 40.95
C ALA A 520 8.53 -5.43 41.99
N GLU A 521 7.19 -5.39 41.99
CA GLU A 521 6.38 -6.26 42.82
C GLU A 521 6.48 -7.71 42.31
N ASP A 522 6.72 -8.66 43.19
CA ASP A 522 6.67 -10.08 42.86
C ASP A 522 5.23 -10.49 42.56
N GLU A 523 5.04 -11.44 41.64
CA GLU A 523 3.71 -12.01 41.43
C GLU A 523 3.21 -12.62 42.76
N PRO A 524 1.93 -12.43 43.10
CA PRO A 524 1.38 -13.00 44.32
C PRO A 524 1.63 -14.50 44.29
N ALA A 525 2.30 -15.02 45.31
CA ALA A 525 2.52 -16.45 45.46
C ALA A 525 1.16 -17.13 45.34
N ASN A 526 0.98 -17.88 44.24
CA ASN A 526 -0.23 -18.64 44.04
C ASN A 526 -0.27 -19.63 45.21
N LYS A 527 -1.17 -19.40 46.19
CA LYS A 527 -1.33 -20.32 47.31
C LYS A 527 -1.79 -21.63 46.70
N GLY A 528 -0.84 -22.53 46.46
CA GLY A 528 -1.12 -23.89 46.02
C GLY A 528 -2.16 -24.47 46.96
N GLY A 529 -3.26 -24.95 46.39
CA GLY A 529 -4.13 -25.87 47.09
C GLY A 529 -3.27 -27.01 47.61
N GLY A 530 -3.20 -27.12 48.94
CA GLY A 530 -2.56 -28.25 49.60
C GLY A 530 -3.27 -29.57 49.27
N PRO A 531 -2.57 -30.71 49.51
CA PRO A 531 -2.90 -32.04 49.01
C PRO A 531 -4.27 -32.57 49.44
#